data_AF-A0A9P6ZQ50-F1
#
_entry.id   AF-A0A9P6ZQ50-F1
#
_cell.length_a   1.000
_cell.length_b   1.000
_cell.length_c   1.000
_cell.angle_alpha   90.00
_cell.angle_beta   90.00
_cell.angle_gamma   90.00
#
_symmetry.space_group_name_H-M   'P 1'
#
loop_
_entity.id
_entity.type
_entity.pdbx_description
1 polymer ?
#
loop_
_entity_poly.entity_id
_entity_poly.type
_entity_poly.pdbx_seq_one_letter_code
_entity_poly.pdbx_strand_id
1 'polypeptide(L)'
;MPRLTFVVLGGIQLLAGVSAQTWCNKHYMASQPVVPPGGNFPIAAVSKDPLLAFRCAAAIKPYLEEDVGTPAGVLIDSPVVYSEIVGAQPIGLPAGPLSSAGKLDVTVSLNGKTLVNALVPLNASAYELSFSLGGITPQMTPYNLSCEATYPASNSASSSSPQTYSASAALSVLPNPTNSSVTKMDLRTGALLAKPATGLGGEYEPIFPIGFYTTFDGYLSTNLSAVDTLKKQGFNIIHIVPTFANMTAFEMVLDRMQEVGMYLMYDMRFTYMNNTSVMEQVNSIKYRPNLLLWYTGDEPDGTSDPLNATSIAYDLIYSLDGYHPVSLVLNCQDYEWASYTAGTDIVMQDVYMIGNNVTWSNEWNTTCTPDYGDCGCDNCFSIPAGDSAAVSPNSTYYGSTVPANSGIGSYFDISDRVSSFKNRLEVMGWERTKAVWTVPQAFGSAEYWMRTPTGEEWVVQSIMGINQGALGVVPWVDPNPEYIKMAASAFALSLPKFTSYIFNAASVRSNYLVGGVDIATWAAGIETLVLATNTDYVTSKVTWRDIGLSGAGVEVVYTSGSVETTGNSFTFGSVASAAFVVKSK
;
A
#
# COMPACT_ATOMS: atom_id res chain seq x y z
N MET A 1 6.96 7.41 31.25
CA MET A 1 8.17 7.70 30.46
C MET A 1 9.39 7.70 31.39
N PRO A 2 10.29 6.72 31.33
CA PRO A 2 11.63 6.93 31.85
C PRO A 2 12.38 7.81 30.84
N ARG A 3 12.84 8.97 31.28
CA ARG A 3 13.73 9.85 30.51
C ARG A 3 15.04 9.12 30.25
N LEU A 4 15.39 8.87 28.99
CA LEU A 4 16.75 8.46 28.65
C LEU A 4 17.70 9.61 29.03
N THR A 5 18.57 9.35 30.00
CA THR A 5 19.58 10.30 30.44
C THR A 5 20.89 9.88 29.76
N PHE A 6 21.38 10.68 28.80
CA PHE A 6 22.68 10.46 28.19
C PHE A 6 23.79 10.74 29.21
N VAL A 7 24.63 9.74 29.48
CA VAL A 7 25.84 9.90 30.29
C VAL A 7 26.92 10.55 29.44
N VAL A 8 27.41 11.70 29.90
CA VAL A 8 28.54 12.44 29.32
C VAL A 8 29.85 11.74 29.70
N LEU A 9 30.63 11.29 28.71
CA LEU A 9 32.08 11.10 28.85
C LEU A 9 32.81 12.04 27.88
N GLY A 10 33.70 12.86 28.43
CA GLY A 10 34.35 13.94 27.72
C GLY A 10 35.56 13.54 26.86
N GLY A 11 35.69 14.25 25.74
CA GLY A 11 36.96 14.78 25.23
C GLY A 11 37.80 13.89 24.31
N ILE A 12 37.67 14.11 23.00
CA ILE A 12 38.76 14.55 22.08
C ILE A 12 38.06 15.16 20.85
N GLN A 13 38.38 16.43 20.54
CA GLN A 13 37.86 17.15 19.38
C GLN A 13 38.45 16.56 18.09
N LEU A 14 37.61 15.86 17.34
CA LEU A 14 37.68 15.78 15.90
C LEU A 14 36.55 16.65 15.37
N LEU A 15 36.88 17.66 14.56
CA LEU A 15 35.92 18.39 13.73
C LEU A 15 35.36 17.43 12.67
N ALA A 16 34.53 16.49 13.09
CA ALA A 16 33.53 15.90 12.22
C ALA A 16 32.50 17.00 12.01
N GLY A 17 32.31 17.42 10.76
CA GLY A 17 31.18 18.29 10.43
C GLY A 17 29.92 17.62 10.96
N VAL A 18 29.27 18.24 11.94
CA VAL A 18 27.97 17.78 12.41
C VAL A 18 27.05 18.00 11.22
N SER A 19 26.74 16.94 10.47
CA SER A 19 25.68 17.00 9.48
C SER A 19 24.44 17.43 10.22
N ALA A 20 23.84 18.53 9.78
CA ALA A 20 22.56 18.96 10.33
C ALA A 20 21.56 17.81 10.17
N GLN A 21 20.74 17.57 11.21
CA GLN A 21 19.71 16.54 11.16
C GLN A 21 18.63 16.97 10.18
N THR A 22 18.15 16.02 9.37
CA THR A 22 17.10 16.24 8.37
C THR A 22 15.98 15.24 8.55
N TRP A 23 14.77 15.63 8.16
CA TRP A 23 13.62 14.75 7.97
C TRP A 23 13.08 15.00 6.57
N CYS A 24 12.93 13.96 5.74
CA CYS A 24 12.58 14.13 4.32
C CYS A 24 13.52 15.11 3.59
N ASN A 25 14.81 15.10 3.96
CA ASN A 25 15.85 16.02 3.48
C ASN A 25 15.64 17.51 3.82
N LYS A 26 14.75 17.82 4.76
CA LYS A 26 14.50 19.17 5.27
C LYS A 26 15.15 19.34 6.63
N HIS A 27 15.74 20.49 6.87
CA HIS A 27 16.00 20.91 8.24
C HIS A 27 14.67 21.15 8.96
N TYR A 28 14.58 20.76 10.22
CA TYR A 28 13.33 20.86 10.97
C TYR A 28 13.48 21.55 12.34
N MET A 29 14.72 21.73 12.84
CA MET A 29 14.97 22.37 14.12
C MET A 29 15.11 23.89 13.98
N ALA A 30 14.58 24.63 14.95
CA ALA A 30 14.60 26.11 14.95
C ALA A 30 16.00 26.74 14.85
N SER A 31 17.05 26.01 15.22
CA SER A 31 18.45 26.45 15.12
C SER A 31 19.08 26.26 13.74
N GLN A 32 18.42 25.54 12.84
CA GLN A 32 18.92 25.20 11.51
C GLN A 32 18.39 26.18 10.45
N PRO A 33 19.18 26.48 9.40
CA PRO A 33 18.71 27.31 8.28
C PRO A 33 17.69 26.56 7.41
N VAL A 34 16.88 27.28 6.65
CA VAL A 34 16.04 26.68 5.61
C VAL A 34 16.93 26.16 4.47
N VAL A 35 16.73 24.91 4.06
CA VAL A 35 17.41 24.28 2.93
C VAL A 35 16.36 23.54 2.11
N PRO A 36 16.06 23.98 0.88
CA PRO A 36 15.14 23.27 0.01
C PRO A 36 15.55 21.80 -0.16
N PRO A 37 14.64 20.84 0.03
CA PRO A 37 14.97 19.43 -0.11
C PRO A 37 15.33 19.13 -1.57
N GLY A 38 16.35 18.29 -1.76
CA GLY A 38 16.57 17.57 -3.01
C GLY A 38 15.93 16.18 -2.95
N GLY A 39 15.98 15.44 -4.06
CA GLY A 39 15.53 14.05 -4.11
C GLY A 39 14.02 13.86 -4.34
N ASN A 40 13.26 14.94 -4.59
CA ASN A 40 11.84 14.84 -4.94
C ASN A 40 11.61 13.93 -6.15
N PHE A 41 10.48 13.22 -6.16
CA PHE A 41 10.13 12.36 -7.27
C PHE A 41 9.88 13.21 -8.52
N PRO A 42 10.54 12.93 -9.66
CA PRO A 42 10.44 13.78 -10.83
C PRO A 42 9.04 13.72 -11.44
N ILE A 43 8.52 14.89 -11.83
CA ILE A 43 7.32 14.96 -12.66
C ILE A 43 7.69 14.46 -14.07
N ALA A 44 6.99 13.44 -14.56
CA ALA A 44 7.23 12.89 -15.89
C ALA A 44 7.04 13.96 -16.97
N ALA A 45 7.99 14.07 -17.90
CA ALA A 45 7.90 15.03 -18.99
C ALA A 45 6.72 14.70 -19.91
N VAL A 46 6.07 15.74 -20.45
CA VAL A 46 4.93 15.56 -21.38
C VAL A 46 5.47 15.38 -22.80
N SER A 47 5.01 14.33 -23.48
CA SER A 47 5.26 14.07 -24.89
C SER A 47 4.11 14.62 -25.75
N LYS A 48 4.46 15.23 -26.89
CA LYS A 48 3.46 15.64 -27.91
C LYS A 48 2.99 14.46 -28.76
N ASP A 49 3.83 13.45 -28.90
CA ASP A 49 3.57 12.24 -29.66
C ASP A 49 3.16 11.10 -28.73
N PRO A 50 2.27 10.19 -29.17
CA PRO A 50 1.88 9.06 -28.37
C PRO A 50 3.06 8.10 -28.16
N LEU A 51 3.19 7.62 -26.93
CA LEU A 51 4.17 6.62 -26.52
C LEU A 51 3.44 5.34 -26.10
N LEU A 52 4.02 4.18 -26.37
CA LEU A 52 3.60 2.89 -25.84
C LEU A 52 4.56 2.50 -24.71
N ALA A 53 4.04 2.33 -23.49
CA ALA A 53 4.80 1.71 -22.41
C ALA A 53 4.46 0.23 -22.34
N PHE A 54 5.10 -0.58 -23.19
CA PHE A 54 4.89 -2.02 -23.23
C PHE A 54 5.60 -2.70 -22.04
N ARG A 55 4.85 -3.42 -21.22
CA ARG A 55 5.36 -4.12 -20.04
C ARG A 55 4.77 -5.52 -19.95
N CYS A 56 5.46 -6.39 -19.22
CA CYS A 56 4.91 -7.69 -18.86
C CYS A 56 5.29 -8.09 -17.43
N ALA A 57 4.50 -8.98 -16.84
CA ALA A 57 4.74 -9.57 -15.53
C ALA A 57 4.18 -10.99 -15.47
N ALA A 58 4.75 -11.88 -14.67
CA ALA A 58 4.08 -13.14 -14.33
C ALA A 58 2.79 -12.82 -13.55
N ALA A 59 1.72 -13.59 -13.76
CA ALA A 59 0.45 -13.30 -13.08
C ALA A 59 0.49 -13.64 -11.57
N ILE A 60 1.37 -14.56 -11.17
CA ILE A 60 1.59 -14.97 -9.78
C ILE A 60 3.09 -14.87 -9.47
N LYS A 61 3.44 -14.41 -8.26
CA LYS A 61 4.81 -14.38 -7.73
C LYS A 61 4.85 -14.93 -6.29
N PRO A 62 5.56 -16.04 -5.99
CA PRO A 62 6.09 -17.03 -6.93
C PRO A 62 5.02 -18.06 -7.35
N TYR A 63 5.21 -18.68 -8.51
CA TYR A 63 4.66 -20.01 -8.76
C TYR A 63 5.48 -21.06 -8.02
N LEU A 64 4.85 -22.19 -7.70
CA LEU A 64 5.47 -23.33 -7.04
C LEU A 64 5.46 -24.58 -7.93
N GLU A 65 6.24 -25.58 -7.54
CA GLU A 65 6.21 -26.91 -8.15
C GLU A 65 4.79 -27.50 -8.18
N GLU A 66 3.98 -27.27 -7.14
CA GLU A 66 2.58 -27.69 -7.12
C GLU A 66 1.69 -26.99 -8.17
N ASP A 67 2.11 -25.84 -8.70
CA ASP A 67 1.37 -25.10 -9.73
C ASP A 67 1.64 -25.61 -11.15
N VAL A 68 2.65 -26.47 -11.36
CA VAL A 68 3.11 -26.91 -12.70
C VAL A 68 1.99 -27.57 -13.53
N GLY A 69 1.05 -28.24 -12.86
CA GLY A 69 -0.10 -28.88 -13.48
C GLY A 69 -1.26 -27.94 -13.85
N THR A 70 -1.19 -26.66 -13.47
CA THR A 70 -2.25 -25.67 -13.67
C THR A 70 -1.85 -24.61 -14.70
N PRO A 71 -2.80 -23.94 -15.37
CA PRO A 71 -2.49 -22.82 -16.26
C PRO A 71 -1.80 -21.69 -15.48
N ALA A 72 -0.64 -21.26 -15.97
CA ALA A 72 -0.01 -20.02 -15.55
C ALA A 72 -0.41 -18.87 -16.48
N GLY A 73 -0.20 -17.65 -16.04
CA GLY A 73 -0.46 -16.43 -16.79
C GLY A 73 0.75 -15.51 -16.87
N VAL A 74 0.88 -14.82 -17.99
CA VAL A 74 1.71 -13.62 -18.15
C VAL A 74 0.78 -12.45 -18.44
N LEU A 75 0.92 -11.39 -17.67
CA LEU A 75 0.16 -10.15 -17.81
C LEU A 75 0.89 -9.24 -18.79
N ILE A 76 0.14 -8.66 -19.73
CA ILE A 76 0.63 -7.67 -20.67
C ILE A 76 -0.04 -6.33 -20.39
N ASP A 77 0.78 -5.30 -20.20
CA ASP A 77 0.35 -3.92 -20.14
C ASP A 77 0.81 -3.20 -21.42
N SER A 78 -0.10 -2.48 -22.06
CA SER A 78 0.15 -1.75 -23.30
C SER A 78 -0.44 -0.32 -23.29
N PRO A 79 -0.34 0.45 -22.18
CA PRO A 79 -0.88 1.80 -22.12
C PRO A 79 -0.26 2.70 -23.19
N VAL A 80 -1.12 3.43 -23.88
CA VAL A 80 -0.70 4.53 -24.76
C VAL A 80 -0.76 5.81 -23.95
N VAL A 81 0.40 6.42 -23.74
CA VAL A 81 0.59 7.57 -22.86
C VAL A 81 1.16 8.76 -23.62
N TYR A 82 1.00 9.94 -23.03
CA TYR A 82 1.60 11.20 -23.49
C TYR A 82 2.59 11.75 -22.45
N SER A 83 3.14 10.86 -21.63
CA SER A 83 4.11 11.17 -20.58
C SER A 83 5.31 10.24 -20.73
N GLU A 84 6.50 10.79 -20.58
CA GLU A 84 7.77 10.06 -20.60
C GLU A 84 7.96 9.28 -19.29
N ILE A 85 7.34 8.09 -19.23
CA ILE A 85 7.48 7.13 -18.13
C ILE A 85 8.50 6.04 -18.47
N VAL A 86 8.95 5.29 -17.48
CA VAL A 86 9.97 4.24 -17.66
C VAL A 86 9.49 3.22 -18.70
N GLY A 87 10.31 3.01 -19.73
CA GLY A 87 10.07 2.05 -20.81
C GLY A 87 9.15 2.54 -21.94
N ALA A 88 8.58 3.74 -21.85
CA ALA A 88 7.72 4.29 -22.90
C ALA A 88 8.52 4.60 -24.18
N GLN A 89 8.01 4.17 -25.33
CA GLN A 89 8.64 4.36 -26.65
C GLN A 89 7.63 4.91 -27.67
N PRO A 90 8.04 5.72 -28.66
CA PRO A 90 7.12 6.25 -29.66
C PRO A 90 6.30 5.19 -30.40
N ILE A 91 5.02 5.46 -30.64
CA ILE A 91 4.13 4.60 -31.45
C ILE A 91 3.40 5.41 -32.52
N GLY A 92 3.42 4.92 -33.75
CA GLY A 92 2.82 5.60 -34.89
C GLY A 92 1.34 5.25 -35.06
N LEU A 93 0.45 5.96 -34.37
CA LEU A 93 -0.99 5.64 -34.38
C LEU A 93 -1.76 6.31 -35.52
N PRO A 94 -2.79 5.65 -36.07
CA PRO A 94 -3.70 6.27 -37.03
C PRO A 94 -4.59 7.32 -36.36
N ALA A 95 -5.10 8.25 -37.18
CA ALA A 95 -6.08 9.22 -36.70
C ALA A 95 -7.38 8.52 -36.29
N GLY A 96 -7.93 8.88 -35.12
CA GLY A 96 -9.17 8.32 -34.59
C GLY A 96 -9.01 7.73 -33.19
N PRO A 97 -10.03 7.02 -32.67
CA PRO A 97 -10.00 6.42 -31.35
C PRO A 97 -9.06 5.20 -31.31
N LEU A 98 -8.36 5.00 -30.18
CA LEU A 98 -7.45 3.88 -29.94
C LEU A 98 -8.10 2.50 -30.17
N SER A 99 -9.40 2.36 -29.93
CA SER A 99 -10.15 1.12 -30.17
C SER A 99 -10.15 0.68 -31.64
N SER A 100 -9.85 1.60 -32.57
CA SER A 100 -9.73 1.34 -34.00
C SER A 100 -8.28 1.29 -34.49
N ALA A 101 -7.30 1.52 -33.61
CA ALA A 101 -5.88 1.59 -33.95
C ALA A 101 -5.20 0.20 -34.07
N GLY A 102 -5.97 -0.89 -34.12
CA GLY A 102 -5.45 -2.25 -34.23
C GLY A 102 -4.96 -2.82 -32.89
N LYS A 103 -4.12 -3.86 -32.98
CA LYS A 103 -3.60 -4.63 -31.86
C LYS A 103 -2.10 -4.86 -32.01
N LEU A 104 -1.43 -5.18 -30.91
CA LEU A 104 -0.06 -5.67 -30.86
C LEU A 104 -0.04 -7.18 -31.06
N ASP A 105 0.85 -7.68 -31.90
CA ASP A 105 1.20 -9.09 -31.97
C ASP A 105 2.27 -9.38 -30.91
N VAL A 106 1.88 -10.06 -29.83
CA VAL A 106 2.72 -10.28 -28.65
C VAL A 106 3.18 -11.72 -28.61
N THR A 107 4.49 -11.91 -28.48
CA THR A 107 5.13 -13.21 -28.25
C THR A 107 5.84 -13.20 -26.91
N VAL A 108 5.53 -14.18 -26.06
CA VAL A 108 6.24 -14.40 -24.81
C VAL A 108 7.07 -15.67 -24.94
N SER A 109 8.34 -15.58 -24.57
CA SER A 109 9.29 -16.68 -24.67
C SER A 109 10.14 -16.82 -23.42
N LEU A 110 10.63 -18.04 -23.22
CA LEU A 110 11.55 -18.38 -22.15
C LEU A 110 12.70 -19.21 -22.74
N ASN A 111 13.94 -18.77 -22.53
CA ASN A 111 15.15 -19.42 -23.06
C ASN A 111 15.06 -19.71 -24.58
N GLY A 112 14.49 -18.76 -25.35
CA GLY A 112 14.31 -18.89 -26.79
C GLY A 112 13.13 -19.78 -27.25
N LYS A 113 12.39 -20.39 -26.31
CA LYS A 113 11.17 -21.16 -26.62
C LYS A 113 9.94 -20.26 -26.42
N THR A 114 9.11 -20.14 -27.45
CA THR A 114 7.80 -19.47 -27.34
C THR A 114 6.91 -20.23 -26.36
N LEU A 115 6.38 -19.50 -25.37
CA LEU A 115 5.39 -19.99 -24.42
C LEU A 115 3.97 -19.71 -24.91
N VAL A 116 3.72 -18.50 -25.43
CA VAL A 116 2.43 -18.06 -25.94
C VAL A 116 2.61 -16.94 -26.97
N ASN A 117 1.69 -16.88 -27.94
CA ASN A 117 1.55 -15.78 -28.89
C ASN A 117 0.07 -15.34 -28.93
N ALA A 118 -0.19 -14.03 -28.92
CA ALA A 118 -1.54 -13.49 -28.92
C ALA A 118 -1.62 -12.05 -29.44
N LEU A 119 -2.80 -11.66 -29.94
CA LEU A 119 -3.11 -10.27 -30.26
C LEU A 119 -3.62 -9.52 -29.03
N VAL A 120 -2.85 -8.55 -28.55
CA VAL A 120 -3.17 -7.73 -27.37
C VAL A 120 -3.66 -6.34 -27.81
N PRO A 121 -4.81 -5.86 -27.32
CA PRO A 121 -5.26 -4.49 -27.59
C PRO A 121 -4.24 -3.44 -27.15
N LEU A 122 -4.29 -2.26 -27.78
CA LEU A 122 -3.65 -1.07 -27.20
C LEU A 122 -4.44 -0.61 -25.97
N ASN A 123 -3.75 0.05 -25.05
CA ASN A 123 -4.30 0.51 -23.77
C ASN A 123 -4.86 -0.62 -22.90
N ALA A 124 -4.30 -1.83 -23.04
CA ALA A 124 -4.65 -2.95 -22.21
C ALA A 124 -3.90 -2.87 -20.88
N SER A 125 -4.59 -3.31 -19.82
CA SER A 125 -4.11 -3.30 -18.43
C SER A 125 -4.33 -4.69 -17.86
N ALA A 126 -3.28 -5.34 -17.39
CA ALA A 126 -3.25 -6.72 -16.89
C ALA A 126 -3.88 -7.73 -17.86
N TYR A 127 -3.64 -7.58 -19.18
CA TYR A 127 -4.16 -8.52 -20.18
C TYR A 127 -3.46 -9.87 -20.05
N GLU A 128 -4.17 -10.88 -19.56
CA GLU A 128 -3.58 -12.17 -19.26
C GLU A 128 -3.49 -13.08 -20.49
N LEU A 129 -2.27 -13.58 -20.75
CA LEU A 129 -2.01 -14.65 -21.69
C LEU A 129 -1.68 -15.92 -20.92
N SER A 130 -2.49 -16.95 -21.08
CA SER A 130 -2.27 -18.24 -20.41
C SER A 130 -1.18 -19.06 -21.11
N PHE A 131 -0.34 -19.73 -20.33
CA PHE A 131 0.67 -20.67 -20.80
C PHE A 131 0.85 -21.84 -19.80
N SER A 132 1.61 -22.86 -20.20
CA SER A 132 1.92 -24.01 -19.33
C SER A 132 3.31 -23.87 -18.70
N LEU A 133 3.41 -24.16 -17.40
CA LEU A 133 4.68 -24.32 -16.69
C LEU A 133 5.36 -25.67 -16.99
N GLY A 134 4.71 -26.56 -17.75
CA GLY A 134 5.23 -27.88 -18.08
C GLY A 134 6.61 -27.83 -18.74
N GLY A 135 7.58 -28.53 -18.13
CA GLY A 135 8.97 -28.57 -18.58
C GLY A 135 9.84 -27.39 -18.13
N ILE A 136 9.32 -26.49 -17.28
CA ILE A 136 10.11 -25.53 -16.53
C ILE A 136 10.52 -26.18 -15.21
N THR A 137 11.83 -26.24 -14.94
CA THR A 137 12.35 -26.84 -13.71
C THR A 137 12.23 -25.86 -12.55
N PRO A 138 11.61 -26.23 -11.41
CA PRO A 138 11.60 -25.35 -10.25
C PRO A 138 13.02 -25.05 -9.74
N GLN A 139 13.33 -23.79 -9.45
CA GLN A 139 14.64 -23.34 -8.97
C GLN A 139 14.51 -22.03 -8.16
N MET A 140 15.45 -21.79 -7.25
CA MET A 140 15.43 -20.59 -6.40
C MET A 140 15.69 -19.28 -7.18
N THR A 141 16.49 -19.35 -8.26
CA THR A 141 16.75 -18.19 -9.12
C THR A 141 15.60 -17.99 -10.11
N PRO A 142 14.96 -16.81 -10.18
CA PRO A 142 13.91 -16.55 -11.14
C PRO A 142 14.39 -16.73 -12.59
N TYR A 143 13.50 -17.24 -13.44
CA TYR A 143 13.68 -17.22 -14.88
C TYR A 143 13.45 -15.81 -15.44
N ASN A 144 14.06 -15.49 -16.59
CA ASN A 144 13.81 -14.24 -17.30
C ASN A 144 12.87 -14.48 -18.49
N LEU A 145 11.62 -14.03 -18.38
CA LEU A 145 10.68 -14.00 -19.49
C LEU A 145 11.04 -12.88 -20.45
N SER A 146 11.06 -13.18 -21.75
CA SER A 146 11.15 -12.19 -22.82
C SER A 146 9.77 -11.99 -23.43
N CYS A 147 9.31 -10.75 -23.46
CA CYS A 147 8.05 -10.33 -24.05
C CYS A 147 8.36 -9.39 -25.21
N GLU A 148 7.93 -9.75 -26.42
CA GLU A 148 8.11 -8.95 -27.62
C GLU A 148 6.75 -8.60 -28.20
N ALA A 149 6.55 -7.33 -28.55
CA ALA A 149 5.34 -6.84 -29.20
C ALA A 149 5.69 -6.26 -30.57
N THR A 150 4.93 -6.63 -31.59
CA THR A 150 5.02 -6.01 -32.91
C THR A 150 3.73 -5.26 -33.21
N TYR A 151 3.85 -3.97 -33.49
CA TYR A 151 2.78 -3.16 -34.07
C TYR A 151 2.92 -3.18 -35.60
N PRO A 152 2.00 -3.82 -36.34
CA PRO A 152 2.13 -4.00 -37.78
C PRO A 152 2.18 -2.68 -38.55
N ALA A 153 2.99 -2.61 -39.61
CA ALA A 153 3.06 -1.45 -40.49
C ALA A 153 1.68 -1.06 -41.07
N SER A 154 0.81 -2.04 -41.32
CA SER A 154 -0.56 -1.81 -41.82
C SER A 154 -1.44 -1.02 -40.84
N ASN A 155 -1.10 -1.02 -39.56
CA ASN A 155 -1.83 -0.29 -38.53
C ASN A 155 -1.23 1.09 -38.29
N SER A 156 0.02 1.33 -38.72
CA SER A 156 0.73 2.58 -38.45
C SER A 156 0.41 3.68 -39.47
N ALA A 157 0.28 4.92 -38.98
CA ALA A 157 0.15 6.09 -39.86
C ALA A 157 1.46 6.84 -40.11
N SER A 158 2.52 6.54 -39.35
CA SER A 158 3.80 7.25 -39.45
C SER A 158 4.98 6.36 -39.87
N SER A 159 4.80 5.04 -39.94
CA SER A 159 5.85 4.08 -40.29
C SER A 159 5.41 3.12 -41.40
N SER A 160 6.27 2.92 -42.40
CA SER A 160 6.12 1.89 -43.43
C SER A 160 6.68 0.52 -43.02
N SER A 161 7.36 0.44 -41.87
CA SER A 161 7.88 -0.79 -41.27
C SER A 161 7.16 -1.10 -39.95
N PRO A 162 7.02 -2.39 -39.56
CA PRO A 162 6.50 -2.75 -38.24
C PRO A 162 7.34 -2.10 -37.13
N GLN A 163 6.70 -1.65 -36.06
CA GLN A 163 7.37 -1.14 -34.86
C GLN A 163 7.43 -2.26 -33.82
N THR A 164 8.59 -2.47 -33.22
CA THR A 164 8.80 -3.53 -32.22
C THR A 164 9.09 -2.95 -30.85
N TYR A 165 8.55 -3.58 -29.82
CA TYR A 165 8.72 -3.23 -28.42
C TYR A 165 9.13 -4.47 -27.65
N SER A 166 9.97 -4.32 -26.64
CA SER A 166 10.42 -5.43 -25.81
C SER A 166 10.32 -5.08 -24.33
N ALA A 167 9.98 -6.08 -23.54
CA ALA A 167 9.98 -6.04 -22.09
C ALA A 167 10.48 -7.38 -21.55
N SER A 168 10.91 -7.39 -20.29
CA SER A 168 11.31 -8.60 -19.60
C SER A 168 10.72 -8.66 -18.20
N ALA A 169 10.46 -9.86 -17.70
CA ALA A 169 9.89 -10.07 -16.39
C ALA A 169 10.52 -11.27 -15.69
N ALA A 170 10.65 -11.19 -14.36
CA ALA A 170 10.99 -12.36 -13.56
C ALA A 170 9.83 -13.36 -13.54
N LEU A 171 10.12 -14.63 -13.79
CA LEU A 171 9.23 -15.76 -13.56
C LEU A 171 9.85 -16.65 -12.47
N SER A 172 9.39 -16.47 -11.23
CA SER A 172 9.77 -17.32 -10.11
C SER A 172 8.93 -18.59 -10.13
N VAL A 173 9.56 -19.73 -10.40
CA VAL A 173 8.99 -21.07 -10.24
C VAL A 173 9.83 -21.80 -9.22
N LEU A 174 9.40 -21.80 -7.96
CA LEU A 174 10.18 -22.31 -6.84
C LEU A 174 9.82 -23.77 -6.52
N PRO A 175 10.75 -24.58 -5.98
CA PRO A 175 10.40 -25.87 -5.38
C PRO A 175 9.36 -25.69 -4.27
N ASN A 176 8.57 -26.74 -3.99
CA ASN A 176 7.73 -26.70 -2.79
C ASN A 176 8.63 -26.67 -1.55
N PRO A 177 8.43 -25.73 -0.60
CA PRO A 177 9.21 -25.73 0.63
C PRO A 177 8.89 -26.96 1.47
N THR A 178 9.90 -27.53 2.13
CA THR A 178 9.73 -28.72 2.97
C THR A 178 9.15 -28.40 4.35
N ASN A 179 9.48 -27.25 4.93
CA ASN A 179 9.12 -26.85 6.30
C ASN A 179 8.84 -25.33 6.40
N SER A 180 8.17 -24.74 5.42
CA SER A 180 7.88 -23.29 5.42
C SER A 180 6.51 -23.02 4.79
N SER A 181 5.91 -21.88 5.13
CA SER A 181 4.79 -21.31 4.38
C SER A 181 5.27 -20.65 3.09
N VAL A 182 4.32 -20.25 2.26
CA VAL A 182 4.57 -19.39 1.11
C VAL A 182 3.46 -18.37 1.05
N THR A 183 3.82 -17.11 0.81
CA THR A 183 2.86 -16.06 0.48
C THR A 183 3.08 -15.68 -0.97
N LYS A 184 2.09 -15.98 -1.82
CA LYS A 184 2.10 -15.54 -3.22
C LYS A 184 1.53 -14.14 -3.32
N MET A 185 1.89 -13.43 -4.37
CA MET A 185 1.21 -12.22 -4.82
C MET A 185 0.48 -12.50 -6.13
N ASP A 186 -0.79 -12.15 -6.20
CA ASP A 186 -1.52 -12.07 -7.48
C ASP A 186 -1.28 -10.71 -8.12
N LEU A 187 -0.44 -10.68 -9.16
CA LEU A 187 -0.01 -9.42 -9.78
C LEU A 187 -1.11 -8.79 -10.66
N ARG A 188 -2.25 -9.46 -10.85
CA ARG A 188 -3.44 -8.88 -11.49
C ARG A 188 -4.03 -7.78 -10.61
N THR A 189 -4.02 -7.98 -9.31
CA THR A 189 -4.71 -7.12 -8.32
C THR A 189 -3.78 -6.54 -7.27
N GLY A 190 -2.63 -7.16 -7.03
CA GLY A 190 -1.71 -6.88 -5.92
C GLY A 190 -2.05 -7.64 -4.63
N ALA A 191 -3.03 -8.55 -4.64
CA ALA A 191 -3.46 -9.30 -3.46
C ALA A 191 -2.38 -10.28 -2.99
N LEU A 192 -2.29 -10.47 -1.66
CA LEU A 192 -1.54 -11.60 -1.10
C LEU A 192 -2.42 -12.85 -1.12
N LEU A 193 -1.83 -13.99 -1.48
CA LEU A 193 -2.45 -15.31 -1.39
C LEU A 193 -1.64 -16.17 -0.41
N ALA A 194 -2.30 -16.72 0.61
CA ALA A 194 -1.65 -17.60 1.57
C ALA A 194 -2.55 -18.78 1.92
N LYS A 195 -1.94 -19.91 2.29
CA LYS A 195 -2.64 -21.00 2.97
C LYS A 195 -2.97 -20.56 4.40
N PRO A 196 -3.96 -21.17 5.08
CA PRO A 196 -4.28 -20.85 6.47
C PRO A 196 -3.04 -20.84 7.39
N ALA A 197 -2.91 -19.82 8.23
CA ALA A 197 -1.76 -19.60 9.12
C ALA A 197 -1.52 -20.71 10.17
N THR A 198 -2.39 -21.70 10.27
CA THR A 198 -2.28 -22.78 11.27
C THR A 198 -1.15 -23.77 10.98
N GLY A 199 -0.65 -23.79 9.74
CA GLY A 199 0.32 -24.80 9.29
C GLY A 199 -0.28 -26.18 9.05
N LEU A 200 -1.61 -26.31 9.06
CA LEU A 200 -2.32 -27.57 8.82
C LEU A 200 -2.67 -27.80 7.34
N GLY A 201 -2.10 -27.00 6.44
CA GLY A 201 -2.43 -27.00 5.01
C GLY A 201 -3.73 -26.23 4.69
N GLY A 202 -4.25 -26.44 3.49
CA GLY A 202 -5.41 -25.73 2.93
C GLY A 202 -5.11 -25.11 1.57
N GLU A 203 -6.13 -24.47 0.99
CA GLU A 203 -6.00 -23.78 -0.29
C GLU A 203 -5.39 -22.39 -0.11
N TYR A 204 -4.81 -21.85 -1.19
CA TYR A 204 -4.45 -20.44 -1.24
C TYR A 204 -5.70 -19.59 -1.34
N GLU A 205 -5.85 -18.65 -0.40
CA GLU A 205 -6.94 -17.67 -0.43
C GLU A 205 -6.38 -16.24 -0.40
N PRO A 206 -7.05 -15.27 -1.03
CA PRO A 206 -6.71 -13.87 -0.90
C PRO A 206 -6.80 -13.38 0.54
N ILE A 207 -5.74 -12.75 1.03
CA ILE A 207 -5.66 -12.14 2.35
C ILE A 207 -5.72 -10.62 2.17
N PHE A 208 -6.72 -9.98 2.76
CA PHE A 208 -6.72 -8.53 2.99
C PHE A 208 -6.12 -8.30 4.39
N PRO A 209 -4.87 -7.83 4.51
CA PRO A 209 -4.21 -7.76 5.82
C PRO A 209 -4.82 -6.66 6.67
N ILE A 210 -5.36 -7.04 7.82
CA ILE A 210 -5.87 -6.11 8.83
C ILE A 210 -5.41 -6.55 10.22
N GLY A 211 -4.76 -5.62 10.92
CA GLY A 211 -4.15 -5.85 12.22
C GLY A 211 -3.57 -4.55 12.75
N PHE A 212 -2.61 -4.63 13.67
CA PHE A 212 -1.92 -3.45 14.19
C PHE A 212 -0.42 -3.71 14.24
N TYR A 213 0.36 -2.64 14.11
CA TYR A 213 1.64 -2.59 14.78
C TYR A 213 1.40 -2.82 16.28
N THR A 214 1.93 -3.90 16.83
CA THR A 214 1.59 -4.37 18.17
C THR A 214 2.83 -4.42 19.03
N THR A 215 2.78 -3.69 20.14
CA THR A 215 3.87 -3.60 21.10
C THR A 215 4.21 -4.99 21.66
N PHE A 216 5.46 -5.41 21.53
CA PHE A 216 5.90 -6.66 22.14
C PHE A 216 6.20 -6.51 23.63
N ASP A 217 7.24 -5.72 23.93
CA ASP A 217 7.80 -5.61 25.27
C ASP A 217 6.80 -4.94 26.22
N GLY A 218 6.39 -5.66 27.27
CA GLY A 218 5.44 -5.18 28.27
C GLY A 218 3.96 -5.40 27.92
N TYR A 219 3.64 -5.81 26.68
CA TYR A 219 2.28 -6.13 26.26
C TYR A 219 2.14 -7.59 25.79
N LEU A 220 2.53 -7.94 24.56
CA LEU A 220 2.45 -9.33 24.10
C LEU A 220 3.33 -10.27 24.93
N SER A 221 4.51 -9.79 25.37
CA SER A 221 5.44 -10.61 26.17
C SER A 221 4.94 -10.92 27.59
N THR A 222 3.91 -10.21 28.07
CA THR A 222 3.32 -10.38 29.41
C THR A 222 1.86 -10.86 29.37
N ASN A 223 1.20 -10.79 28.20
CA ASN A 223 -0.20 -11.13 28.02
C ASN A 223 -0.43 -11.93 26.71
N LEU A 224 -0.14 -13.23 26.76
CA LEU A 224 -0.36 -14.12 25.61
C LEU A 224 -1.82 -14.15 25.11
N SER A 225 -2.79 -13.93 26.01
CA SER A 225 -4.22 -13.91 25.67
C SER A 225 -4.64 -12.72 24.80
N ALA A 226 -3.77 -11.71 24.63
CA ALA A 226 -3.99 -10.64 23.66
C ALA A 226 -4.09 -11.19 22.24
N VAL A 227 -3.31 -12.22 21.88
CA VAL A 227 -3.37 -12.89 20.57
C VAL A 227 -4.76 -13.47 20.30
N ASP A 228 -5.34 -14.15 21.29
CA ASP A 228 -6.70 -14.69 21.22
C ASP A 228 -7.76 -13.60 21.05
N THR A 229 -7.55 -12.48 21.73
CA THR A 229 -8.46 -11.34 21.69
C THR A 229 -8.45 -10.71 20.30
N LEU A 230 -7.26 -10.45 19.74
CA LEU A 230 -7.12 -9.90 18.40
C LEU A 230 -7.74 -10.82 17.34
N LYS A 231 -7.54 -12.15 17.46
CA LYS A 231 -8.19 -13.11 16.54
C LYS A 231 -9.72 -13.04 16.61
N LYS A 232 -10.28 -13.00 17.82
CA LYS A 232 -11.74 -12.90 18.04
C LYS A 232 -12.32 -11.58 17.52
N GLN A 233 -11.51 -10.53 17.49
CA GLN A 233 -11.86 -9.23 16.94
C GLN A 233 -11.78 -9.18 15.40
N GLY A 234 -11.51 -10.32 14.74
CA GLY A 234 -11.53 -10.41 13.28
C GLY A 234 -10.23 -9.98 12.59
N PHE A 235 -9.21 -9.56 13.35
CA PHE A 235 -7.88 -9.32 12.78
C PHE A 235 -7.28 -10.63 12.26
N ASN A 236 -6.45 -10.52 11.22
CA ASN A 236 -5.81 -11.67 10.60
C ASN A 236 -4.28 -11.60 10.62
N ILE A 237 -3.69 -10.43 10.87
CA ILE A 237 -2.25 -10.26 11.06
C ILE A 237 -1.93 -9.69 12.45
N ILE A 238 -0.73 -9.99 12.94
CA ILE A 238 -0.05 -9.19 13.98
C ILE A 238 1.31 -8.76 13.43
N HIS A 239 1.56 -7.45 13.42
CA HIS A 239 2.86 -6.86 13.15
C HIS A 239 3.54 -6.62 14.50
N ILE A 240 4.40 -7.53 14.93
CA ILE A 240 5.02 -7.45 16.27
C ILE A 240 6.20 -6.48 16.23
N VAL A 241 6.16 -5.42 17.04
CA VAL A 241 7.22 -4.40 17.06
C VAL A 241 8.40 -4.84 17.96
N PRO A 242 9.67 -4.79 17.50
CA PRO A 242 10.87 -5.13 18.28
C PRO A 242 11.05 -4.24 19.52
N THR A 243 11.76 -4.70 20.57
CA THR A 243 13.09 -5.32 20.54
C THR A 243 13.19 -6.78 20.99
N PHE A 244 12.06 -7.47 21.13
CA PHE A 244 11.99 -8.91 21.46
C PHE A 244 12.88 -9.31 22.65
N ALA A 245 12.90 -8.51 23.72
CA ALA A 245 13.86 -8.65 24.82
C ALA A 245 13.78 -10.01 25.54
N ASN A 246 12.60 -10.64 25.53
CA ASN A 246 12.38 -11.99 26.04
C ASN A 246 12.05 -12.96 24.88
N MET A 247 13.08 -13.66 24.40
CA MET A 247 12.93 -14.59 23.28
C MET A 247 12.00 -15.77 23.60
N THR A 248 11.97 -16.26 24.86
CA THR A 248 11.03 -17.33 25.24
C THR A 248 9.58 -16.86 25.12
N ALA A 249 9.27 -15.65 25.57
CA ALA A 249 7.95 -15.08 25.40
C ALA A 249 7.63 -14.81 23.92
N PHE A 250 8.63 -14.42 23.13
CA PHE A 250 8.47 -14.21 21.69
C PHE A 250 8.05 -15.50 20.99
N GLU A 251 8.76 -16.61 21.23
CA GLU A 251 8.40 -17.90 20.66
C GLU A 251 6.99 -18.35 21.11
N MET A 252 6.62 -18.15 22.38
CA MET A 252 5.27 -18.45 22.86
C MET A 252 4.19 -17.64 22.12
N VAL A 253 4.46 -16.36 21.82
CA VAL A 253 3.54 -15.51 21.05
C VAL A 253 3.41 -16.01 19.62
N LEU A 254 4.52 -16.36 18.97
CA LEU A 254 4.52 -16.91 17.61
C LEU A 254 3.76 -18.24 17.53
N ASP A 255 3.99 -19.14 18.50
CA ASP A 255 3.29 -20.42 18.61
C ASP A 255 1.80 -20.18 18.80
N ARG A 256 1.41 -19.27 19.70
CA ARG A 256 -0.01 -18.97 19.93
C ARG A 256 -0.67 -18.37 18.69
N MET A 257 0.02 -17.47 17.98
CA MET A 257 -0.46 -16.90 16.73
C MET A 257 -0.74 -17.99 15.70
N GLN A 258 0.19 -18.93 15.52
CA GLN A 258 -0.02 -20.07 14.63
C GLN A 258 -1.22 -20.91 15.06
N GLU A 259 -1.31 -21.29 16.34
CA GLU A 259 -2.42 -22.11 16.88
C GLU A 259 -3.80 -21.51 16.60
N VAL A 260 -3.95 -20.19 16.68
CA VAL A 260 -5.23 -19.50 16.46
C VAL A 260 -5.43 -19.02 15.01
N GLY A 261 -4.46 -19.28 14.13
CA GLY A 261 -4.51 -18.86 12.73
C GLY A 261 -4.39 -17.35 12.53
N MET A 262 -3.41 -16.72 13.19
CA MET A 262 -2.98 -15.35 12.97
C MET A 262 -1.66 -15.34 12.20
N TYR A 263 -1.62 -14.56 11.12
CA TYR A 263 -0.43 -14.34 10.32
C TYR A 263 0.54 -13.40 11.02
N LEU A 264 1.84 -13.63 10.79
CA LEU A 264 2.95 -12.82 11.26
C LEU A 264 3.44 -11.88 10.15
N MET A 265 3.53 -10.60 10.49
CA MET A 265 4.35 -9.62 9.79
C MET A 265 5.59 -9.36 10.65
N TYR A 266 6.74 -9.87 10.22
CA TYR A 266 7.96 -9.86 11.05
C TYR A 266 8.79 -8.60 10.83
N ASP A 267 9.07 -7.88 11.91
CA ASP A 267 9.64 -6.53 11.88
C ASP A 267 11.14 -6.49 12.22
N MET A 268 11.92 -5.91 11.30
CA MET A 268 13.38 -5.71 11.42
C MET A 268 13.79 -4.24 11.52
N ARG A 269 12.89 -3.30 11.83
CA ARG A 269 13.10 -1.84 11.66
C ARG A 269 14.39 -1.27 12.21
N PHE A 270 14.89 -1.81 13.32
CA PHE A 270 16.11 -1.30 13.96
C PHE A 270 17.40 -1.94 13.44
N THR A 271 17.33 -3.05 12.70
CA THR A 271 18.49 -3.85 12.31
C THR A 271 18.54 -4.23 10.83
N TYR A 272 17.57 -3.79 10.02
CA TYR A 272 17.49 -4.15 8.59
C TYR A 272 18.71 -3.72 7.77
N MET A 273 19.44 -2.69 8.21
CA MET A 273 20.71 -2.24 7.60
C MET A 273 21.93 -3.13 7.94
N ASN A 274 21.79 -4.08 8.86
CA ASN A 274 22.87 -4.98 9.27
C ASN A 274 22.63 -6.38 8.68
N ASN A 275 23.35 -6.68 7.60
CA ASN A 275 23.21 -7.96 6.87
C ASN A 275 23.40 -9.20 7.75
N THR A 276 24.28 -9.16 8.75
CA THR A 276 24.46 -10.29 9.68
C THR A 276 23.19 -10.50 10.50
N SER A 277 22.61 -9.42 11.03
CA SER A 277 21.38 -9.48 11.81
C SER A 277 20.17 -9.88 10.96
N VAL A 278 20.06 -9.38 9.72
CA VAL A 278 19.03 -9.81 8.77
C VAL A 278 19.16 -11.31 8.49
N MET A 279 20.37 -11.79 8.19
CA MET A 279 20.61 -13.21 7.92
C MET A 279 20.21 -14.11 9.10
N GLU A 280 20.56 -13.71 10.33
CA GLU A 280 20.20 -14.46 11.54
C GLU A 280 18.68 -14.52 11.73
N GLN A 281 17.98 -13.38 11.62
CA GLN A 281 16.53 -13.29 11.81
C GLN A 281 15.75 -14.01 10.71
N VAL A 282 16.17 -13.89 9.45
CA VAL A 282 15.51 -14.62 8.34
C VAL A 282 15.62 -16.12 8.55
N ASN A 283 16.81 -16.63 8.93
CA ASN A 283 17.00 -18.05 9.12
C ASN A 283 16.29 -18.62 10.36
N SER A 284 15.96 -17.79 11.36
CA SER A 284 15.18 -18.23 12.52
C SER A 284 13.67 -18.25 12.26
N ILE A 285 13.16 -17.39 11.37
CA ILE A 285 11.71 -17.17 11.21
C ILE A 285 11.14 -17.74 9.90
N LYS A 286 11.91 -17.85 8.81
CA LYS A 286 11.38 -18.23 7.48
C LYS A 286 10.66 -19.58 7.42
N TYR A 287 10.86 -20.45 8.41
CA TYR A 287 10.21 -21.77 8.48
C TYR A 287 8.88 -21.75 9.26
N ARG A 288 8.47 -20.60 9.80
CA ARG A 288 7.23 -20.46 10.57
C ARG A 288 6.02 -20.58 9.63
N PRO A 289 5.08 -21.53 9.86
CA PRO A 289 3.92 -21.72 8.99
C PRO A 289 2.93 -20.55 8.94
N ASN A 290 3.03 -19.62 9.89
CA ASN A 290 2.21 -18.42 9.96
C ASN A 290 2.90 -17.16 9.46
N LEU A 291 4.14 -17.23 8.94
CA LEU A 291 4.79 -16.08 8.32
C LEU A 291 4.03 -15.66 7.06
N LEU A 292 3.59 -14.40 7.03
CA LEU A 292 2.94 -13.82 5.85
C LEU A 292 3.92 -12.97 5.04
N LEU A 293 4.67 -12.10 5.71
CA LEU A 293 5.61 -11.19 5.06
C LEU A 293 6.67 -10.66 6.02
N TRP A 294 7.75 -10.14 5.45
CA TRP A 294 8.81 -9.42 6.15
C TRP A 294 8.55 -7.92 6.15
N TYR A 295 8.96 -7.21 7.20
CA TYR A 295 8.96 -5.76 7.30
C TYR A 295 10.37 -5.26 7.60
N THR A 296 10.91 -4.40 6.73
CA THR A 296 12.29 -3.92 6.81
C THR A 296 12.38 -2.56 7.48
N GLY A 297 12.10 -1.48 6.76
CA GLY A 297 12.32 -0.10 7.22
C GLY A 297 11.04 0.56 7.75
N ASP A 298 11.19 1.26 8.88
CA ASP A 298 10.20 2.15 9.46
C ASP A 298 10.59 3.59 9.13
N GLU A 299 9.95 4.19 8.13
CA GLU A 299 10.22 5.56 7.66
C GLU A 299 11.71 5.83 7.31
N PRO A 300 12.40 4.95 6.54
CA PRO A 300 13.81 5.13 6.20
C PRO A 300 14.05 6.39 5.34
N ASP A 301 13.01 6.90 4.68
CA ASP A 301 13.00 8.17 3.96
C ASP A 301 13.03 9.37 4.91
N GLY A 302 12.34 9.28 6.04
CA GLY A 302 12.36 10.29 7.10
C GLY A 302 13.76 10.46 7.67
N THR A 303 14.34 9.37 8.19
CA THR A 303 15.69 9.37 8.79
C THR A 303 16.83 9.53 7.80
N SER A 304 16.53 9.50 6.50
CA SER A 304 17.51 9.57 5.41
C SER A 304 18.55 8.44 5.50
N ASP A 305 18.06 7.21 5.72
CA ASP A 305 18.88 6.01 5.68
C ASP A 305 19.60 5.90 4.32
N PRO A 306 20.70 5.13 4.19
CA PRO A 306 21.39 4.98 2.92
C PRO A 306 20.44 4.52 1.81
N LEU A 307 20.46 5.20 0.65
CA LEU A 307 19.48 4.98 -0.44
C LEU A 307 19.43 3.55 -0.99
N ASN A 308 20.47 2.75 -0.76
CA ASN A 308 20.53 1.34 -1.15
C ASN A 308 20.20 0.35 -0.01
N ALA A 309 19.97 0.83 1.22
CA ALA A 309 19.75 -0.01 2.39
C ALA A 309 18.53 -0.92 2.23
N THR A 310 17.40 -0.38 1.75
CA THR A 310 16.17 -1.16 1.54
C THR A 310 16.40 -2.26 0.51
N SER A 311 17.06 -1.94 -0.61
CA SER A 311 17.38 -2.92 -1.68
C SER A 311 18.35 -4.01 -1.21
N ILE A 312 19.39 -3.64 -0.45
CA ILE A 312 20.34 -4.62 0.11
C ILE A 312 19.65 -5.61 1.04
N ALA A 313 18.77 -5.12 1.93
CA ALA A 313 18.01 -5.98 2.84
C ALA A 313 17.03 -6.88 2.05
N TYR A 314 16.30 -6.32 1.09
CA TYR A 314 15.38 -7.04 0.22
C TYR A 314 16.07 -8.19 -0.54
N ASP A 315 17.20 -7.91 -1.20
CA ASP A 315 17.94 -8.91 -1.97
C ASP A 315 18.48 -10.03 -1.07
N LEU A 316 18.97 -9.68 0.12
CA LEU A 316 19.43 -10.67 1.09
C LEU A 316 18.27 -11.56 1.57
N ILE A 317 17.12 -10.99 1.93
CA ILE A 317 15.92 -11.75 2.32
C ILE A 317 15.49 -12.71 1.20
N TYR A 318 15.39 -12.23 -0.04
CA TYR A 318 15.02 -13.08 -1.18
C TYR A 318 16.04 -14.19 -1.47
N SER A 319 17.34 -13.93 -1.24
CA SER A 319 18.38 -14.96 -1.39
C SER A 319 18.30 -16.07 -0.34
N LEU A 320 17.73 -15.77 0.84
CA LEU A 320 17.65 -16.68 1.99
C LEU A 320 16.30 -17.41 2.10
N ASP A 321 15.21 -16.73 1.74
CA ASP A 321 13.84 -17.21 1.86
C ASP A 321 13.21 -17.39 0.47
N GLY A 322 12.97 -16.29 -0.25
CA GLY A 322 12.42 -16.30 -1.61
C GLY A 322 10.91 -16.62 -1.71
N TYR A 323 10.27 -17.03 -0.61
CA TYR A 323 8.86 -17.44 -0.57
C TYR A 323 7.89 -16.38 -0.03
N HIS A 324 8.38 -15.35 0.67
CA HIS A 324 7.53 -14.33 1.30
C HIS A 324 7.86 -12.92 0.79
N PRO A 325 6.83 -12.07 0.58
CA PRO A 325 7.02 -10.68 0.23
C PRO A 325 7.75 -9.88 1.31
N VAL A 326 8.32 -8.76 0.91
CA VAL A 326 8.95 -7.77 1.79
C VAL A 326 8.13 -6.48 1.78
N SER A 327 8.03 -5.82 2.92
CA SER A 327 7.30 -4.56 3.11
C SER A 327 8.14 -3.52 3.84
N LEU A 328 7.76 -2.26 3.71
CA LEU A 328 8.27 -1.13 4.49
C LEU A 328 7.23 -0.01 4.51
N VAL A 329 7.37 0.97 5.40
CA VAL A 329 6.54 2.18 5.42
C VAL A 329 7.38 3.41 5.08
N LEU A 330 6.78 4.37 4.38
CA LEU A 330 7.37 5.67 4.04
C LEU A 330 6.53 6.81 4.62
N ASN A 331 7.20 7.81 5.22
CA ASN A 331 6.57 9.01 5.78
C ASN A 331 6.58 10.20 4.83
N CYS A 332 7.64 10.31 4.02
CA CYS A 332 7.86 11.48 3.19
C CYS A 332 6.93 11.50 2.00
N GLN A 333 6.61 12.70 1.51
CA GLN A 333 5.75 12.83 0.35
C GLN A 333 6.40 12.16 -0.84
N ASP A 334 7.67 12.45 -1.12
CA ASP A 334 8.35 12.01 -2.34
C ASP A 334 9.87 11.96 -2.29
N TYR A 335 10.49 12.17 -1.12
CA TYR A 335 11.95 12.21 -0.99
C TYR A 335 12.60 10.85 -1.29
N GLU A 336 13.43 10.81 -2.34
CA GLU A 336 14.14 9.63 -2.83
C GLU A 336 13.24 8.40 -2.96
N TRP A 337 11.95 8.65 -3.26
CA TRP A 337 10.89 7.65 -3.14
C TRP A 337 11.18 6.40 -3.96
N ALA A 338 11.73 6.57 -5.18
CA ALA A 338 12.10 5.44 -6.04
C ALA A 338 13.20 4.58 -5.41
N SER A 339 14.21 5.20 -4.80
CA SER A 339 15.33 4.52 -4.16
C SER A 339 14.86 3.69 -2.96
N TYR A 340 14.06 4.28 -2.06
CA TYR A 340 13.55 3.56 -0.90
C TYR A 340 12.54 2.48 -1.28
N THR A 341 11.64 2.75 -2.23
CA THR A 341 10.62 1.80 -2.70
C THR A 341 11.19 0.65 -3.54
N ALA A 342 12.43 0.74 -4.03
CA ALA A 342 13.06 -0.32 -4.80
C ALA A 342 13.11 -1.65 -4.02
N GLY A 343 13.46 -1.59 -2.73
CA GLY A 343 13.62 -2.74 -1.83
C GLY A 343 12.36 -3.23 -1.12
N THR A 344 11.21 -3.25 -1.80
CA THR A 344 9.95 -3.75 -1.20
C THR A 344 8.98 -4.32 -2.25
N ASP A 345 8.15 -5.28 -1.87
CA ASP A 345 6.97 -5.70 -2.63
C ASP A 345 5.71 -4.93 -2.20
N ILE A 346 5.69 -4.39 -0.97
CA ILE A 346 4.57 -3.65 -0.40
C ILE A 346 5.09 -2.34 0.19
N VAL A 347 4.70 -1.22 -0.39
CA VAL A 347 5.01 0.10 0.16
C VAL A 347 3.81 0.61 0.94
N MET A 348 4.01 0.86 2.22
CA MET A 348 2.97 1.42 3.09
C MET A 348 3.19 2.92 3.22
N GLN A 349 2.11 3.66 3.40
CA GLN A 349 2.16 5.10 3.60
C GLN A 349 1.80 5.46 5.04
N ASP A 350 2.63 6.30 5.68
CA ASP A 350 2.45 6.76 7.04
C ASP A 350 1.96 8.22 7.09
N VAL A 351 0.65 8.42 7.09
CA VAL A 351 0.03 9.76 7.06
C VAL A 351 -1.02 9.87 8.15
N TYR A 352 -0.76 10.79 9.07
CA TYR A 352 -1.59 11.02 10.26
C TYR A 352 -2.01 12.48 10.36
N MET A 353 -3.29 12.77 10.07
CA MET A 353 -3.83 14.14 10.08
C MET A 353 -4.64 14.50 11.33
N ILE A 354 -4.88 13.55 12.24
CA ILE A 354 -5.82 13.77 13.32
C ILE A 354 -5.14 14.42 14.52
N GLY A 355 -5.50 15.67 14.78
CA GLY A 355 -4.97 16.43 15.91
C GLY A 355 -3.54 16.95 15.70
N ASN A 356 -3.00 16.88 14.48
CA ASN A 356 -1.75 17.54 14.11
C ASN A 356 -1.98 19.00 13.69
N ASN A 357 -0.88 19.76 13.61
CA ASN A 357 -0.84 21.02 12.88
C ASN A 357 0.14 20.87 11.71
N VAL A 358 -0.37 20.77 10.47
CA VAL A 358 0.47 20.51 9.28
C VAL A 358 1.28 21.74 8.81
N THR A 359 1.08 22.89 9.44
CA THR A 359 1.80 24.14 9.11
C THR A 359 2.76 24.61 10.20
N TRP A 360 2.69 24.00 11.39
CA TRP A 360 3.52 24.35 12.54
C TRP A 360 3.80 23.14 13.42
N SER A 361 5.08 22.86 13.64
CA SER A 361 5.54 21.78 14.49
C SER A 361 5.51 22.20 15.95
N ASN A 362 4.67 21.56 16.75
CA ASN A 362 4.65 21.77 18.19
C ASN A 362 5.87 21.15 18.90
N GLU A 363 6.45 20.09 18.32
CA GLU A 363 7.65 19.43 18.84
C GLU A 363 8.90 20.30 18.64
N TRP A 364 9.10 20.78 17.40
CA TRP A 364 10.31 21.52 17.05
C TRP A 364 10.17 23.03 17.18
N ASN A 365 8.95 23.53 17.39
CA ASN A 365 8.61 24.94 17.44
C ASN A 365 9.06 25.70 16.16
N THR A 366 8.73 25.11 15.01
CA THR A 366 9.10 25.57 13.66
C THR A 366 7.89 25.57 12.72
N THR A 367 7.92 26.43 11.69
CA THR A 367 6.97 26.36 10.58
C THR A 367 7.23 25.11 9.74
N CYS A 368 6.18 24.48 9.24
CA CYS A 368 6.29 23.43 8.22
C CYS A 368 5.93 23.99 6.86
N THR A 369 6.86 23.87 5.92
CA THR A 369 6.74 24.30 4.53
C THR A 369 7.33 23.21 3.62
N PRO A 370 7.18 23.35 2.29
CA PRO A 370 7.89 22.48 1.36
C PRO A 370 9.42 22.46 1.52
N ASP A 371 10.00 23.47 2.17
CA ASP A 371 11.46 23.63 2.28
C ASP A 371 12.01 23.48 3.71
N TYR A 372 11.14 23.30 4.72
CA TYR A 372 11.55 23.36 6.13
C TYR A 372 10.51 22.75 7.07
N GLY A 373 10.96 22.26 8.22
CA GLY A 373 10.10 21.78 9.30
C GLY A 373 9.73 20.30 9.16
N ASP A 374 9.31 19.72 10.28
CA ASP A 374 8.71 18.40 10.38
C ASP A 374 7.48 18.48 11.29
N CYS A 375 6.31 18.13 10.73
CA CYS A 375 5.01 18.16 11.39
C CYS A 375 4.40 16.75 11.54
N GLY A 376 5.19 15.69 11.34
CA GLY A 376 4.73 14.30 11.34
C GLY A 376 3.95 13.89 10.10
N CYS A 377 3.83 14.78 9.11
CA CYS A 377 3.11 14.57 7.86
C CYS A 377 3.74 15.45 6.77
N ASP A 378 4.63 14.88 5.98
CA ASP A 378 5.40 15.64 5.00
C ASP A 378 4.53 16.19 3.86
N ASN A 379 4.59 17.50 3.65
CA ASN A 379 3.84 18.27 2.64
C ASN A 379 2.32 18.02 2.66
N CYS A 380 1.77 17.67 3.82
CA CYS A 380 0.33 17.56 4.02
C CYS A 380 -0.33 18.93 4.07
N PHE A 381 -1.60 19.02 3.66
CA PHE A 381 -2.31 20.28 3.50
C PHE A 381 -3.39 20.48 4.56
N SER A 382 -3.60 21.75 4.91
CA SER A 382 -4.70 22.11 5.79
C SER A 382 -6.04 21.94 5.09
N ILE A 383 -7.10 21.73 5.86
CA ILE A 383 -8.48 21.90 5.41
C ILE A 383 -8.61 23.25 4.68
N PRO A 384 -9.25 23.30 3.49
CA PRO A 384 -9.39 24.52 2.72
C PRO A 384 -10.05 25.67 3.48
N ALA A 385 -9.66 26.90 3.14
CA ALA A 385 -10.26 28.09 3.73
C ALA A 385 -11.79 28.12 3.51
N GLY A 386 -12.54 28.43 4.56
CA GLY A 386 -14.01 28.46 4.54
C GLY A 386 -14.71 27.11 4.66
N ASP A 387 -13.99 25.98 4.61
CA ASP A 387 -14.58 24.65 4.78
C ASP A 387 -14.77 24.30 6.26
N SER A 388 -15.76 24.95 6.89
CA SER A 388 -16.10 24.67 8.28
C SER A 388 -16.74 23.29 8.50
N ALA A 389 -17.20 22.63 7.43
CA ALA A 389 -17.81 21.31 7.51
C ALA A 389 -16.76 20.23 7.83
N ALA A 390 -15.56 20.35 7.27
CA ALA A 390 -14.45 19.43 7.52
C ALA A 390 -13.74 19.64 8.87
N VAL A 391 -14.05 20.71 9.62
CA VAL A 391 -13.35 21.00 10.89
C VAL A 391 -13.92 20.20 12.06
N SER A 392 -13.04 19.46 12.73
CA SER A 392 -13.38 18.71 13.94
C SER A 392 -13.90 19.64 15.05
N PRO A 393 -15.03 19.31 15.71
CA PRO A 393 -15.57 20.09 16.83
C PRO A 393 -14.59 20.25 18.00
N ASN A 394 -13.62 19.34 18.13
CA ASN A 394 -12.62 19.33 19.19
C ASN A 394 -11.28 19.95 18.74
N SER A 395 -11.23 20.64 17.60
CA SER A 395 -10.03 21.34 17.16
C SER A 395 -9.72 22.53 18.08
N THR A 396 -8.44 22.88 18.24
CA THR A 396 -8.00 24.04 19.02
C THR A 396 -8.36 25.38 18.36
N TYR A 397 -8.84 25.35 17.10
CA TYR A 397 -9.27 26.51 16.32
C TYR A 397 -10.80 26.63 16.32
N TYR A 398 -11.33 27.33 17.33
CA TYR A 398 -12.76 27.68 17.44
C TYR A 398 -13.05 29.01 16.73
N GLY A 399 -12.96 29.02 15.39
CA GLY A 399 -13.45 30.12 14.56
C GLY A 399 -14.70 29.70 13.79
N SER A 400 -15.67 30.60 13.60
CA SER A 400 -16.82 30.35 12.70
C SER A 400 -16.42 30.23 11.22
N THR A 401 -15.15 30.47 10.89
CA THR A 401 -14.56 30.39 9.55
C THR A 401 -13.16 29.80 9.65
N VAL A 402 -12.82 28.85 8.77
CA VAL A 402 -11.48 28.27 8.66
C VAL A 402 -10.60 29.24 7.88
N PRO A 403 -9.53 29.80 8.47
CA PRO A 403 -8.58 30.64 7.73
C PRO A 403 -7.76 29.79 6.75
N ALA A 404 -7.21 30.43 5.71
CA ALA A 404 -6.19 29.78 4.88
C ALA A 404 -4.98 29.40 5.75
N ASN A 405 -4.40 28.22 5.48
CA ASN A 405 -3.28 27.66 6.25
C ASN A 405 -3.59 27.55 7.76
N SER A 406 -4.80 27.08 8.10
CA SER A 406 -5.23 26.89 9.50
C SER A 406 -4.35 25.90 10.28
N GLY A 407 -3.61 25.04 9.57
CA GLY A 407 -2.84 23.96 10.14
C GLY A 407 -3.65 22.70 10.42
N ILE A 408 -4.97 22.75 10.35
CA ILE A 408 -5.82 21.58 10.65
C ILE A 408 -5.70 20.59 9.49
N GLY A 409 -5.12 19.41 9.74
CA GLY A 409 -4.90 18.39 8.71
C GLY A 409 -6.19 17.87 8.06
N SER A 410 -6.07 17.37 6.84
CA SER A 410 -7.20 16.94 6.00
C SER A 410 -7.21 15.44 5.82
N TYR A 411 -8.38 14.78 5.86
CA TYR A 411 -8.47 13.36 5.52
C TYR A 411 -7.96 13.04 4.11
N PHE A 412 -8.02 14.02 3.20
CA PHE A 412 -7.54 13.86 1.83
C PHE A 412 -6.02 13.71 1.73
N ASP A 413 -5.26 14.02 2.79
CA ASP A 413 -3.82 13.73 2.83
C ASP A 413 -3.55 12.21 2.69
N ILE A 414 -4.39 11.35 3.27
CA ILE A 414 -4.29 9.88 3.11
C ILE A 414 -4.55 9.48 1.66
N SER A 415 -5.64 10.00 1.06
CA SER A 415 -5.99 9.62 -0.30
C SER A 415 -4.93 10.08 -1.30
N ASP A 416 -4.42 11.30 -1.13
CA ASP A 416 -3.41 11.87 -2.00
C ASP A 416 -2.09 11.12 -1.86
N ARG A 417 -1.73 10.67 -0.66
CA ARG A 417 -0.53 9.86 -0.48
C ARG A 417 -0.64 8.48 -1.12
N VAL A 418 -1.74 7.75 -0.90
CA VAL A 418 -1.95 6.44 -1.55
C VAL A 418 -2.00 6.59 -3.08
N SER A 419 -2.74 7.58 -3.59
CA SER A 419 -2.88 7.83 -5.02
C SER A 419 -1.53 8.20 -5.67
N SER A 420 -0.74 9.07 -5.03
CA SER A 420 0.58 9.45 -5.53
C SER A 420 1.56 8.27 -5.53
N PHE A 421 1.57 7.41 -4.50
CA PHE A 421 2.39 6.20 -4.50
C PHE A 421 2.03 5.29 -5.68
N LYS A 422 0.73 5.07 -5.95
CA LYS A 422 0.29 4.26 -7.10
C LYS A 422 0.69 4.89 -8.44
N ASN A 423 0.55 6.20 -8.58
CA ASN A 423 0.99 6.90 -9.77
C ASN A 423 2.51 6.76 -9.99
N ARG A 424 3.31 6.87 -8.93
CA ARG A 424 4.76 6.67 -9.03
C ARG A 424 5.14 5.23 -9.37
N LEU A 425 4.41 4.25 -8.83
CA LEU A 425 4.56 2.85 -9.25
C LEU A 425 4.35 2.72 -10.77
N GLU A 426 3.31 3.35 -11.33
CA GLU A 426 3.07 3.34 -12.78
C GLU A 426 4.19 4.05 -13.57
N VAL A 427 4.66 5.21 -13.10
CA VAL A 427 5.77 5.94 -13.72
C VAL A 427 7.04 5.08 -13.76
N MET A 428 7.30 4.33 -12.70
CA MET A 428 8.47 3.45 -12.56
C MET A 428 8.33 2.08 -13.25
N GLY A 429 7.11 1.69 -13.66
CA GLY A 429 6.85 0.34 -14.20
C GLY A 429 6.74 -0.74 -13.14
N TRP A 430 6.30 -0.37 -11.93
CA TRP A 430 6.17 -1.24 -10.76
C TRP A 430 4.71 -1.49 -10.35
N GLU A 431 3.74 -0.99 -11.11
CA GLU A 431 2.29 -1.08 -10.82
C GLU A 431 1.75 -2.51 -10.70
N ARG A 432 2.48 -3.51 -11.24
CA ARG A 432 2.16 -4.94 -11.10
C ARG A 432 2.96 -5.64 -10.03
N THR A 433 4.18 -5.21 -9.78
CA THR A 433 5.13 -5.93 -8.94
C THR A 433 5.15 -5.43 -7.50
N LYS A 434 4.46 -4.30 -7.22
CA LYS A 434 4.36 -3.73 -5.89
C LYS A 434 2.91 -3.36 -5.55
N ALA A 435 2.54 -3.54 -4.28
CA ALA A 435 1.25 -3.12 -3.74
C ALA A 435 1.42 -1.93 -2.78
N VAL A 436 0.33 -1.18 -2.56
CA VAL A 436 0.28 -0.08 -1.58
C VAL A 436 -0.66 -0.46 -0.45
N TRP A 437 -0.25 -0.29 0.81
CA TRP A 437 -1.13 -0.40 1.99
C TRP A 437 -1.20 0.92 2.76
N THR A 438 -2.14 1.03 3.69
CA THR A 438 -2.37 2.23 4.50
C THR A 438 -2.10 1.98 5.99
N VAL A 439 -1.56 3.00 6.66
CA VAL A 439 -1.28 2.99 8.11
C VAL A 439 -2.14 4.08 8.78
N PRO A 440 -3.36 3.77 9.25
CA PRO A 440 -4.21 4.74 9.95
C PRO A 440 -3.69 5.09 11.35
N GLN A 441 -3.97 6.31 11.81
CA GLN A 441 -3.66 6.74 13.17
C GLN A 441 -4.55 6.00 14.17
N ALA A 442 -3.96 5.32 15.15
CA ALA A 442 -4.67 4.75 16.31
C ALA A 442 -4.11 5.25 17.65
N PHE A 443 -3.36 6.34 17.63
CA PHE A 443 -2.68 6.95 18.78
C PHE A 443 -2.90 8.47 18.82
N GLY A 444 -2.42 9.11 19.87
CA GLY A 444 -2.42 10.57 20.03
C GLY A 444 -1.86 10.99 21.37
N SER A 445 -1.94 12.29 21.69
CA SER A 445 -1.23 12.90 22.82
C SER A 445 0.28 12.59 22.77
N ALA A 446 0.81 12.70 21.57
CA ALA A 446 2.18 12.39 21.18
C ALA A 446 2.85 13.66 20.58
N GLU A 447 4.04 13.51 20.02
CA GLU A 447 4.94 14.59 19.57
C GLU A 447 4.20 15.63 18.71
N TYR A 448 3.56 15.20 17.63
CA TYR A 448 2.84 16.07 16.69
C TYR A 448 1.32 16.07 16.91
N TRP A 449 0.76 14.98 17.43
CA TRP A 449 -0.69 14.72 17.47
C TRP A 449 -1.27 14.96 18.86
N MET A 450 -2.00 16.06 19.02
CA MET A 450 -2.53 16.49 20.32
C MET A 450 -3.63 15.57 20.88
N ARG A 451 -4.34 14.84 20.01
CA ARG A 451 -5.43 13.94 20.40
C ARG A 451 -5.42 12.65 19.61
N THR A 452 -6.02 11.64 20.19
CA THR A 452 -6.32 10.38 19.53
C THR A 452 -7.58 10.53 18.65
N PRO A 453 -7.68 9.84 17.50
CA PRO A 453 -8.92 9.80 16.73
C PRO A 453 -10.08 9.17 17.50
N THR A 454 -11.32 9.37 17.05
CA THR A 454 -12.47 8.54 17.45
C THR A 454 -12.47 7.21 16.69
N GLY A 455 -13.36 6.28 17.08
CA GLY A 455 -13.52 5.03 16.33
C GLY A 455 -14.00 5.27 14.90
N GLU A 456 -14.92 6.21 14.70
CA GLU A 456 -15.42 6.59 13.38
C GLU A 456 -14.33 7.25 12.53
N GLU A 457 -13.54 8.17 13.10
CA GLU A 457 -12.41 8.79 12.39
C GLU A 457 -11.36 7.75 11.96
N TRP A 458 -11.14 6.70 12.75
CA TRP A 458 -10.29 5.57 12.36
C TRP A 458 -10.85 4.80 11.15
N VAL A 459 -12.16 4.60 11.10
CA VAL A 459 -12.83 3.95 9.95
C VAL A 459 -12.75 4.83 8.71
N VAL A 460 -12.94 6.15 8.83
CA VAL A 460 -12.75 7.11 7.73
C VAL A 460 -11.34 6.97 7.14
N GLN A 461 -10.29 7.08 7.98
CA GLN A 461 -8.89 6.94 7.54
C GLN A 461 -8.63 5.64 6.78
N SER A 462 -9.14 4.52 7.30
CA SER A 462 -8.99 3.19 6.68
C SER A 462 -9.67 3.14 5.30
N ILE A 463 -10.89 3.67 5.19
CA ILE A 463 -11.64 3.68 3.94
C ILE A 463 -11.02 4.66 2.93
N MET A 464 -10.51 5.82 3.35
CA MET A 464 -9.79 6.75 2.46
C MET A 464 -8.64 6.05 1.72
N GLY A 465 -7.85 5.23 2.44
CA GLY A 465 -6.79 4.43 1.82
C GLY A 465 -7.31 3.36 0.87
N ILE A 466 -8.31 2.58 1.29
CA ILE A 466 -8.92 1.51 0.48
C ILE A 466 -9.57 2.07 -0.79
N ASN A 467 -10.26 3.19 -0.67
CA ASN A 467 -10.89 3.86 -1.80
C ASN A 467 -9.86 4.30 -2.83
N GLN A 468 -8.62 4.62 -2.43
CA GLN A 468 -7.50 4.88 -3.35
C GLN A 468 -6.72 3.62 -3.78
N GLY A 469 -7.18 2.45 -3.32
CA GLY A 469 -6.73 1.14 -3.75
C GLY A 469 -5.57 0.60 -2.91
N ALA A 470 -5.51 0.99 -1.64
CA ALA A 470 -4.72 0.30 -0.64
C ALA A 470 -5.28 -1.11 -0.38
N LEU A 471 -4.42 -2.11 -0.24
CA LEU A 471 -4.79 -3.53 -0.14
C LEU A 471 -4.55 -4.14 1.26
N GLY A 472 -4.25 -3.30 2.25
CA GLY A 472 -4.05 -3.68 3.65
C GLY A 472 -4.17 -2.45 4.56
N VAL A 473 -4.56 -2.70 5.81
CA VAL A 473 -4.79 -1.68 6.84
C VAL A 473 -4.02 -2.10 8.10
N VAL A 474 -2.91 -1.42 8.39
CA VAL A 474 -2.01 -1.76 9.51
C VAL A 474 -1.78 -0.53 10.38
N PRO A 475 -2.76 -0.09 11.19
CA PRO A 475 -2.63 1.07 12.07
C PRO A 475 -1.50 0.97 13.11
N TRP A 476 -0.85 2.11 13.36
CA TRP A 476 -0.02 2.36 14.54
C TRP A 476 -0.91 2.93 15.66
N VAL A 477 -1.07 2.30 16.82
CA VAL A 477 -0.42 1.09 17.36
C VAL A 477 -1.38 0.34 18.31
N ASP A 478 -1.03 -0.88 18.73
CA ASP A 478 -1.69 -1.64 19.81
C ASP A 478 -0.73 -1.84 21.00
N PRO A 479 -1.16 -1.66 22.27
CA PRO A 479 -2.50 -1.27 22.74
C PRO A 479 -2.94 0.15 22.32
N ASN A 480 -4.23 0.31 22.06
CA ASN A 480 -4.91 1.60 21.82
C ASN A 480 -6.22 1.71 22.62
N PRO A 481 -6.86 2.90 22.67
CA PRO A 481 -8.13 3.04 23.37
C PRO A 481 -9.22 2.08 22.86
N GLU A 482 -10.00 1.53 23.79
CA GLU A 482 -11.00 0.49 23.51
C GLU A 482 -11.98 0.88 22.41
N TYR A 483 -12.39 2.15 22.32
CA TYR A 483 -13.33 2.59 21.30
C TYR A 483 -12.75 2.54 19.86
N ILE A 484 -11.43 2.70 19.68
CA ILE A 484 -10.76 2.46 18.39
C ILE A 484 -10.73 0.97 18.12
N LYS A 485 -10.32 0.18 19.11
CA LYS A 485 -10.25 -1.28 18.99
C LYS A 485 -11.62 -1.87 18.62
N MET A 486 -12.70 -1.39 19.19
CA MET A 486 -14.08 -1.78 18.86
C MET A 486 -14.45 -1.44 17.42
N ALA A 487 -14.16 -0.22 16.95
CA ALA A 487 -14.43 0.19 15.58
C ALA A 487 -13.61 -0.63 14.57
N ALA A 488 -12.31 -0.82 14.85
CA ALA A 488 -11.42 -1.63 14.04
C ALA A 488 -11.86 -3.11 13.98
N SER A 489 -12.30 -3.67 15.10
CA SER A 489 -12.86 -5.03 15.19
C SER A 489 -14.13 -5.16 14.33
N ALA A 490 -15.07 -4.22 14.46
CA ALA A 490 -16.29 -4.22 13.68
C ALA A 490 -16.01 -4.13 12.16
N PHE A 491 -15.05 -3.31 11.76
CA PHE A 491 -14.62 -3.20 10.37
C PHE A 491 -13.93 -4.49 9.90
N ALA A 492 -12.98 -5.03 10.65
CA ALA A 492 -12.27 -6.26 10.33
C ALA A 492 -13.21 -7.46 10.14
N LEU A 493 -14.18 -7.64 11.03
CA LEU A 493 -15.22 -8.68 10.93
C LEU A 493 -16.13 -8.52 9.70
N SER A 494 -16.18 -7.31 9.10
CA SER A 494 -16.99 -7.04 7.92
C SER A 494 -16.25 -7.30 6.60
N LEU A 495 -14.91 -7.21 6.58
CA LEU A 495 -14.09 -7.34 5.36
C LEU A 495 -14.40 -8.59 4.52
N PRO A 496 -14.58 -9.81 5.09
CA PRO A 496 -14.85 -11.01 4.29
C PRO A 496 -16.12 -10.91 3.42
N LYS A 497 -17.04 -9.98 3.73
CA LYS A 497 -18.26 -9.76 2.95
C LYS A 497 -18.01 -9.02 1.64
N PHE A 498 -16.87 -8.36 1.47
CA PHE A 498 -16.63 -7.49 0.31
C PHE A 498 -15.21 -7.50 -0.26
N THR A 499 -14.23 -8.17 0.38
CA THR A 499 -12.87 -8.32 -0.19
C THR A 499 -12.85 -9.05 -1.52
N SER A 500 -13.82 -9.93 -1.79
CA SER A 500 -13.96 -10.61 -3.09
C SER A 500 -14.20 -9.65 -4.25
N TYR A 501 -14.75 -8.45 -4.02
CA TYR A 501 -14.88 -7.43 -5.05
C TYR A 501 -13.56 -6.68 -5.28
N ILE A 502 -12.85 -6.37 -4.19
CA ILE A 502 -11.56 -5.66 -4.22
C ILE A 502 -10.49 -6.49 -4.93
N PHE A 503 -10.48 -7.81 -4.67
CA PHE A 503 -9.51 -8.74 -5.26
C PHE A 503 -10.01 -9.44 -6.54
N ASN A 504 -11.13 -9.01 -7.11
CA ASN A 504 -11.57 -9.51 -8.40
C ASN A 504 -10.87 -8.72 -9.52
N ALA A 505 -9.99 -9.39 -10.28
CA ALA A 505 -9.27 -8.80 -11.41
C ALA A 505 -10.20 -8.29 -12.53
N ALA A 506 -11.44 -8.80 -12.63
CA ALA A 506 -12.44 -8.31 -13.58
C ALA A 506 -13.25 -7.11 -13.06
N SER A 507 -13.06 -6.72 -11.79
CA SER A 507 -13.77 -5.57 -11.23
C SER A 507 -13.24 -4.26 -11.78
N VAL A 508 -14.15 -3.34 -12.07
CA VAL A 508 -13.79 -1.97 -12.46
C VAL A 508 -13.95 -1.06 -11.26
N ARG A 509 -12.85 -0.50 -10.79
CA ARG A 509 -12.84 0.49 -9.72
C ARG A 509 -13.12 1.89 -10.26
N SER A 510 -13.95 2.67 -9.58
CA SER A 510 -14.17 4.09 -9.84
C SER A 510 -14.27 4.87 -8.55
N ASN A 511 -13.87 6.14 -8.57
CA ASN A 511 -13.83 7.03 -7.40
C ASN A 511 -14.74 8.24 -7.61
N TYR A 512 -15.39 8.68 -6.55
CA TYR A 512 -16.30 9.84 -6.53
C TYR A 512 -16.09 10.63 -5.24
N LEU A 513 -16.25 11.95 -5.35
CA LEU A 513 -16.31 12.85 -4.19
C LEU A 513 -17.60 13.67 -4.30
N VAL A 514 -18.55 13.44 -3.40
CA VAL A 514 -19.89 14.08 -3.44
C VAL A 514 -20.17 14.72 -2.10
N GLY A 515 -20.07 16.05 -2.02
CA GLY A 515 -20.40 16.82 -0.82
C GLY A 515 -19.66 16.34 0.44
N GLY A 516 -18.33 16.21 0.36
CA GLY A 516 -17.49 15.73 1.47
C GLY A 516 -17.51 14.22 1.67
N VAL A 517 -18.23 13.45 0.85
CA VAL A 517 -18.22 11.99 0.91
C VAL A 517 -17.28 11.41 -0.14
N ASP A 518 -16.20 10.79 0.30
CA ASP A 518 -15.27 10.01 -0.54
C ASP A 518 -15.84 8.60 -0.75
N ILE A 519 -15.91 8.17 -2.00
CA ILE A 519 -16.60 6.95 -2.41
C ILE A 519 -15.75 6.22 -3.44
N ALA A 520 -15.55 4.93 -3.26
CA ALA A 520 -15.10 4.05 -4.33
C ALA A 520 -16.14 2.96 -4.61
N THR A 521 -16.21 2.55 -5.88
CA THR A 521 -17.08 1.48 -6.34
C THR A 521 -16.26 0.40 -7.05
N TRP A 522 -16.60 -0.87 -6.86
CA TRP A 522 -16.06 -2.00 -7.61
C TRP A 522 -17.20 -2.71 -8.32
N ALA A 523 -17.35 -2.44 -9.61
CA ALA A 523 -18.37 -3.08 -10.44
C ALA A 523 -17.89 -4.47 -10.86
N ALA A 524 -18.62 -5.52 -10.48
CA ALA A 524 -18.32 -6.92 -10.78
C ALA A 524 -19.59 -7.64 -11.28
N GLY A 525 -19.71 -7.77 -12.61
CA GLY A 525 -20.89 -8.38 -13.22
C GLY A 525 -22.16 -7.57 -12.95
N ILE A 526 -23.12 -8.16 -12.22
CA ILE A 526 -24.41 -7.54 -11.90
C ILE A 526 -24.44 -6.88 -10.52
N GLU A 527 -23.34 -6.90 -9.77
CA GLU A 527 -23.25 -6.31 -8.44
C GLU A 527 -22.12 -5.29 -8.41
N THR A 528 -22.30 -4.26 -7.61
CA THR A 528 -21.30 -3.20 -7.39
C THR A 528 -21.13 -3.02 -5.88
N LEU A 529 -19.92 -3.27 -5.38
CA LEU A 529 -19.53 -2.84 -4.05
C LEU A 529 -19.40 -1.32 -4.06
N VAL A 530 -19.96 -0.64 -3.06
CA VAL A 530 -19.78 0.79 -2.80
C VAL A 530 -19.20 0.93 -1.40
N LEU A 531 -18.01 1.51 -1.28
CA LEU A 531 -17.39 1.84 0.01
C LEU A 531 -17.33 3.36 0.11
N ALA A 532 -18.02 3.94 1.08
CA ALA A 532 -18.25 5.37 1.17
C ALA A 532 -17.97 5.88 2.60
N THR A 533 -17.36 7.05 2.70
CA THR A 533 -17.02 7.68 3.97
C THR A 533 -17.22 9.20 3.93
N ASN A 534 -17.89 9.74 4.93
CA ASN A 534 -18.05 11.18 5.11
C ASN A 534 -16.82 11.74 5.83
N THR A 535 -16.08 12.63 5.17
CA THR A 535 -14.92 13.31 5.76
C THR A 535 -15.33 14.51 6.62
N ASP A 536 -16.59 14.92 6.54
CA ASP A 536 -17.09 16.11 7.21
C ASP A 536 -17.70 15.80 8.58
N TYR A 537 -17.65 16.78 9.47
CA TYR A 537 -18.28 16.76 10.79
C TYR A 537 -19.72 17.31 10.78
N VAL A 538 -20.36 17.27 9.61
CA VAL A 538 -21.76 17.61 9.40
C VAL A 538 -22.45 16.50 8.60
N THR A 539 -23.79 16.56 8.52
CA THR A 539 -24.56 15.58 7.75
C THR A 539 -24.39 15.80 6.25
N SER A 540 -24.08 14.72 5.52
CA SER A 540 -23.91 14.72 4.07
C SER A 540 -24.81 13.68 3.41
N LYS A 541 -25.40 14.03 2.27
CA LYS A 541 -26.35 13.19 1.53
C LYS A 541 -25.86 12.96 0.11
N VAL A 542 -25.88 11.70 -0.32
CA VAL A 542 -25.48 11.28 -1.66
C VAL A 542 -26.61 10.47 -2.29
N THR A 543 -26.98 10.82 -3.52
CA THR A 543 -27.94 10.01 -4.29
C THR A 543 -27.22 8.89 -5.01
N TRP A 544 -27.86 7.73 -5.18
CA TRP A 544 -27.26 6.63 -5.94
C TRP A 544 -26.89 7.04 -7.37
N ARG A 545 -27.64 8.01 -7.93
CA ARG A 545 -27.41 8.54 -9.28
C ARG A 545 -26.11 9.35 -9.38
N ASP A 546 -25.68 10.00 -8.29
CA ASP A 546 -24.43 10.77 -8.26
C ASP A 546 -23.21 9.88 -8.53
N ILE A 547 -23.33 8.59 -8.21
CA ILE A 547 -22.30 7.56 -8.45
C ILE A 547 -22.71 6.56 -9.56
N GLY A 548 -23.65 6.95 -10.42
CA GLY A 548 -24.04 6.14 -11.59
C GLY A 548 -24.90 4.91 -11.30
N LEU A 549 -25.45 4.78 -10.08
CA LEU A 549 -26.26 3.64 -9.65
C LEU A 549 -27.75 4.02 -9.47
N SER A 550 -28.62 3.01 -9.36
CA SER A 550 -30.07 3.21 -9.32
C SER A 550 -30.74 2.93 -7.97
N GLY A 551 -29.97 2.54 -6.95
CA GLY A 551 -30.47 2.26 -5.60
C GLY A 551 -31.38 1.03 -5.46
N ALA A 552 -31.56 0.25 -6.54
CA ALA A 552 -32.31 -0.99 -6.50
C ALA A 552 -31.49 -2.11 -5.87
N GLY A 553 -32.10 -2.86 -4.94
CA GLY A 553 -31.45 -4.03 -4.32
C GLY A 553 -30.20 -3.69 -3.50
N VAL A 554 -30.19 -2.54 -2.82
CA VAL A 554 -29.09 -2.15 -1.91
C VAL A 554 -29.10 -3.05 -0.67
N GLU A 555 -27.98 -3.73 -0.43
CA GLU A 555 -27.65 -4.40 0.81
C GLU A 555 -26.61 -3.57 1.58
N VAL A 556 -26.86 -3.34 2.87
CA VAL A 556 -25.88 -2.69 3.76
C VAL A 556 -25.03 -3.76 4.41
N VAL A 557 -23.74 -3.82 4.08
CA VAL A 557 -22.84 -4.88 4.58
C VAL A 557 -22.01 -4.44 5.79
N TYR A 558 -21.81 -3.13 5.95
CA TYR A 558 -21.11 -2.50 7.07
C TYR A 558 -21.56 -1.04 7.26
N THR A 559 -21.55 -0.56 8.51
CA THR A 559 -21.78 0.84 8.88
C THR A 559 -20.94 1.24 10.08
N SER A 560 -20.49 2.49 10.10
CA SER A 560 -19.86 3.19 11.23
C SER A 560 -20.47 4.59 11.34
N GLY A 561 -20.80 5.02 12.55
CA GLY A 561 -21.54 6.28 12.76
C GLY A 561 -23.00 6.21 12.30
N SER A 562 -23.63 7.37 12.11
CA SER A 562 -25.03 7.46 11.68
C SER A 562 -25.14 7.30 10.17
N VAL A 563 -25.86 6.25 9.73
CA VAL A 563 -26.08 5.94 8.32
C VAL A 563 -27.57 5.66 8.09
N GLU A 564 -28.18 6.42 7.17
CA GLU A 564 -29.54 6.19 6.71
C GLU A 564 -29.55 5.87 5.21
N THR A 565 -30.30 4.86 4.80
CA THR A 565 -30.44 4.49 3.39
C THR A 565 -31.90 4.53 2.95
N THR A 566 -32.12 4.96 1.72
CA THR A 566 -33.40 4.95 1.03
C THR A 566 -33.20 4.36 -0.38
N GLY A 567 -34.29 4.08 -1.09
CA GLY A 567 -34.20 3.60 -2.48
C GLY A 567 -33.52 4.59 -3.45
N ASN A 568 -33.35 5.87 -3.08
CA ASN A 568 -32.79 6.90 -3.97
C ASN A 568 -31.45 7.48 -3.47
N SER A 569 -31.13 7.35 -2.19
CA SER A 569 -29.95 7.99 -1.59
C SER A 569 -29.53 7.31 -0.29
N PHE A 570 -28.29 7.55 0.11
CA PHE A 570 -27.82 7.34 1.48
C PHE A 570 -27.43 8.68 2.12
N THR A 571 -27.49 8.74 3.43
CA THR A 571 -27.18 9.93 4.24
C THR A 571 -26.30 9.53 5.38
N PHE A 572 -25.21 10.26 5.55
CA PHE A 572 -24.22 10.09 6.60
C PHE A 572 -24.34 11.23 7.59
N GLY A 573 -24.31 10.92 8.89
CA GLY A 573 -24.05 11.91 9.92
C GLY A 573 -22.60 12.42 9.86
N SER A 574 -22.23 13.25 10.84
CA SER A 574 -20.83 13.66 11.06
C SER A 574 -19.93 12.44 11.15
N VAL A 575 -18.88 12.38 10.32
CA VAL A 575 -17.85 11.32 10.32
C VAL A 575 -18.49 9.93 10.41
N ALA A 576 -19.03 9.46 9.28
CA ALA A 576 -19.70 8.18 9.19
C ALA A 576 -19.32 7.47 7.90
N SER A 577 -19.35 6.15 7.92
CA SER A 577 -18.92 5.33 6.78
C SER A 577 -19.83 4.14 6.61
N ALA A 578 -19.92 3.63 5.38
CA ALA A 578 -20.65 2.40 5.10
C ALA A 578 -20.07 1.67 3.90
N ALA A 579 -20.32 0.36 3.88
CA ALA A 579 -20.16 -0.46 2.70
C ALA A 579 -21.54 -0.98 2.27
N PHE A 580 -21.80 -0.94 0.97
CA PHE A 580 -23.02 -1.40 0.35
C PHE A 580 -22.70 -2.35 -0.80
N VAL A 581 -23.59 -3.33 -1.03
CA VAL A 581 -23.63 -4.07 -2.29
C VAL A 581 -24.90 -3.64 -3.02
N VAL A 582 -24.74 -3.16 -4.25
CA VAL A 582 -25.84 -2.62 -5.05
C VAL A 582 -25.98 -3.44 -6.33
N LYS A 583 -27.20 -3.87 -6.65
CA LYS A 583 -27.46 -4.58 -7.90
C LYS A 583 -27.47 -3.60 -9.07
N SER A 584 -26.63 -3.86 -10.06
CA SER A 584 -26.68 -3.23 -11.38
C SER A 584 -28.01 -3.61 -12.04
N LYS A 585 -28.70 -2.61 -12.62
CA LYS A 585 -29.97 -2.81 -13.32
C LYS A 585 -29.82 -3.64 -14.59
#